data_AF-A0A0W0YSD4-F1
#
_entry.id   AF-A0A0W0YSD4-F1
#
_cell.length_a   1.000
_cell.length_b   1.000
_cell.length_c   1.000
_cell.angle_alpha   90.00
_cell.angle_beta   90.00
_cell.angle_gamma   90.00
#
_symmetry.space_group_name_H-M   'P 1'
#
loop_
_entity.id
_entity.type
_entity.pdbx_description
1 polymer ?
#
loop_
_entity_poly.entity_id
_entity_poly.type
_entity_poly.pdbx_seq_one_letter_code
_entity_poly.pdbx_strand_id
1 'polypeptide(L)'
;MLAELERDFISERTKKGVRARAAKGIKLGKPKGVIQDSMYDQDREKIFHLYQLGVPIQKIIATYLGYGKYLSLKALINKLKEAL
;
A
#
# COMPACT_ATOMS: atom_id res chain seq x y z
N MET A 1 -31.53 -9.05 15.62
CA MET A 1 -32.50 -9.63 14.67
C MET A 1 -32.79 -8.72 13.48
N LEU A 2 -33.59 -7.64 13.57
CA LEU A 2 -33.93 -6.82 12.38
C LEU A 2 -32.72 -6.07 11.76
N ALA A 3 -31.89 -5.45 12.61
CA ALA A 3 -30.71 -4.69 12.18
C ALA A 3 -29.60 -5.55 11.55
N GLU A 4 -29.57 -6.85 11.83
CA GLU A 4 -28.62 -7.78 11.20
C GLU A 4 -29.08 -8.12 9.78
N LEU A 5 -30.36 -8.44 9.62
CA LEU A 5 -31.00 -8.66 8.32
C LEU A 5 -30.80 -7.47 7.37
N GLU A 6 -30.98 -6.24 7.84
CA GLU A 6 -30.75 -5.04 7.03
C GLU A 6 -29.31 -4.91 6.55
N ARG A 7 -28.32 -5.20 7.42
CA ARG A 7 -26.90 -5.22 7.03
C ARG A 7 -26.60 -6.29 5.98
N ASP A 8 -27.22 -7.45 6.10
CA ASP A 8 -27.05 -8.55 5.15
C ASP A 8 -27.64 -8.19 3.79
N PHE A 9 -28.83 -7.58 3.75
CA PHE A 9 -29.42 -7.08 2.51
C PHE A 9 -28.55 -6.04 1.81
N ILE A 10 -27.98 -5.09 2.57
CA ILE A 10 -27.07 -4.06 2.03
C ILE A 10 -25.79 -4.71 1.49
N SER A 11 -25.25 -5.69 2.21
CA SER A 11 -24.04 -6.42 1.83
C SER A 11 -24.26 -7.20 0.53
N GLU A 12 -25.35 -7.94 0.42
CA GLU A 12 -25.69 -8.72 -0.78
C GLU A 12 -25.92 -7.82 -1.99
N ARG A 13 -26.61 -6.68 -1.82
CA ARG A 13 -26.77 -5.69 -2.88
C ARG A 13 -25.42 -5.17 -3.39
N THR A 14 -24.51 -4.86 -2.47
CA THR A 14 -23.18 -4.31 -2.81
C THR A 14 -22.34 -5.34 -3.54
N LYS A 15 -22.31 -6.59 -3.06
CA LYS A 15 -21.61 -7.70 -3.73
C LYS A 15 -22.13 -7.92 -5.16
N LYS A 16 -23.45 -7.90 -5.36
CA LYS A 16 -24.06 -8.02 -6.69
C LYS A 16 -23.63 -6.89 -7.62
N GLY A 17 -23.62 -5.64 -7.13
CA GLY A 17 -23.14 -4.48 -7.91
C GLY A 17 -21.67 -4.57 -8.31
N VAL A 18 -20.80 -5.00 -7.38
CA VAL A 18 -19.36 -5.19 -7.64
C VAL A 18 -19.14 -6.29 -8.68
N ARG A 19 -19.84 -7.43 -8.58
CA ARG A 19 -19.76 -8.52 -9.57
C ARG A 19 -20.22 -8.07 -10.95
N ALA A 20 -21.31 -7.31 -11.04
CA ALA A 20 -21.78 -6.76 -12.32
C ALA A 20 -20.75 -5.82 -12.97
N ARG A 21 -20.04 -5.00 -12.17
CA ARG A 21 -18.95 -4.13 -12.67
C ARG A 21 -17.75 -4.95 -13.15
N ALA A 22 -17.36 -5.99 -12.41
CA ALA A 22 -16.30 -6.90 -12.82
C ALA A 22 -16.64 -7.60 -14.14
N ALA A 23 -17.88 -8.07 -14.30
CA ALA A 23 -18.36 -8.72 -15.52
C ALA A 23 -18.37 -7.78 -16.74
N LYS A 24 -18.56 -6.47 -16.52
CA LYS A 24 -18.41 -5.43 -17.55
C LYS A 24 -16.94 -5.11 -17.90
N GLY A 25 -15.98 -5.86 -17.36
CA GLY A 25 -14.55 -5.65 -17.60
C GLY A 25 -13.95 -4.47 -16.83
N ILE A 26 -14.68 -3.87 -15.89
CA ILE A 26 -14.15 -2.78 -15.06
C ILE A 26 -13.15 -3.39 -14.08
N LYS A 27 -11.89 -2.98 -14.16
CA LYS A 27 -10.84 -3.40 -13.23
C LYS A 27 -11.18 -2.92 -11.82
N LEU A 28 -11.44 -3.87 -10.93
CA LEU A 28 -11.67 -3.60 -9.51
C LEU A 28 -10.34 -3.44 -8.78
N GLY A 29 -10.33 -2.59 -7.75
CA GLY A 29 -9.15 -2.31 -6.94
C GLY A 29 -8.28 -1.18 -7.50
N LYS A 30 -7.06 -1.06 -6.96
CA LYS A 30 -6.13 0.01 -7.32
C LYS A 30 -5.61 -0.20 -8.75
N PRO A 31 -5.60 0.84 -9.61
CA PRO A 31 -4.98 0.75 -10.92
C PRO A 31 -3.48 0.41 -10.81
N LYS A 32 -3.01 -0.57 -11.58
CA LYS A 32 -1.60 -0.92 -11.67
C LYS A 32 -0.84 0.23 -12.36
N GLY A 33 0.31 0.61 -11.81
CA GLY A 33 1.20 1.60 -12.43
C GLY A 33 0.98 3.06 -12.04
N VAL A 34 0.00 3.38 -11.17
CA VAL A 34 -0.14 4.75 -10.66
C VAL A 34 0.90 4.98 -9.55
N ILE A 35 1.77 5.96 -9.78
CA ILE A 35 2.68 6.52 -8.76
C ILE A 35 1.77 7.19 -7.74
N GLN A 36 1.64 6.56 -6.57
CA GLN A 36 0.96 7.15 -5.43
C GLN A 36 1.99 7.51 -4.39
N ASP A 37 1.72 8.60 -3.70
CA ASP A 37 2.56 9.04 -2.59
C ASP A 37 2.62 7.94 -1.52
N SER A 38 3.83 7.48 -1.26
CA SER A 38 4.16 6.57 -0.18
C SER A 38 4.25 7.34 1.13
N MET A 39 3.99 6.65 2.25
CA MET A 39 4.31 7.20 3.59
C MET A 39 5.79 7.58 3.71
N TYR A 40 6.66 7.00 2.88
CA TYR A 40 8.10 7.22 2.89
C TYR A 40 8.54 8.33 1.93
N ASP A 41 7.65 8.92 1.14
CA ASP A 41 8.06 9.88 0.11
C ASP A 41 8.63 11.16 0.72
N GLN A 42 8.18 11.52 1.93
CA GLN A 42 8.73 12.64 2.69
C GLN A 42 10.20 12.44 3.08
N ASP A 43 10.60 11.20 3.37
CA ASP A 43 11.94 10.83 3.83
C ASP A 43 12.73 10.03 2.77
N ARG A 44 12.27 10.04 1.51
CA ARG A 44 12.77 9.15 0.45
C ARG A 44 14.28 9.28 0.23
N GLU A 45 14.77 10.52 0.15
CA GLU A 45 16.19 10.82 -0.07
C GLU A 45 17.04 10.36 1.12
N LYS A 46 16.58 10.65 2.34
CA LYS A 46 17.24 10.24 3.59
C LYS A 46 17.33 8.72 3.70
N ILE A 47 16.24 8.01 3.41
CA ILE A 47 16.19 6.54 3.39
C ILE A 47 17.19 5.98 2.38
N PHE A 48 17.21 6.52 1.17
CA PHE A 48 18.12 6.06 0.11
C PHE A 48 19.58 6.28 0.48
N HIS A 49 19.92 7.47 1.00
CA HIS A 49 21.27 7.80 1.44
C HIS A 49 21.75 6.90 2.58
N LEU A 50 20.95 6.72 3.64
CA LEU A 50 21.27 5.82 4.76
C LEU A 50 21.45 4.37 4.29
N TYR A 51 20.63 3.94 3.34
CA TYR A 51 20.75 2.60 2.76
C TYR A 51 22.04 2.45 1.95
N GLN A 52 22.44 3.44 1.15
CA GLN A 52 23.71 3.44 0.42
C GLN A 52 24.93 3.41 1.34
N LEU A 53 24.84 4.03 2.52
CA LEU A 53 25.87 3.95 3.57
C LEU A 53 25.94 2.58 4.28
N GLY A 54 25.09 1.62 3.90
CA GLY A 54 25.09 0.27 4.45
C GLY A 54 24.33 0.13 5.78
N VAL A 55 23.50 1.12 6.14
CA VAL A 55 22.71 1.05 7.38
C VAL A 55 21.62 -0.02 7.26
N PRO A 56 21.48 -0.93 8.24
CA PRO A 56 20.42 -1.93 8.22
C PRO A 56 19.02 -1.30 8.23
N ILE A 57 18.09 -1.84 7.42
CA ILE A 57 16.71 -1.33 7.28
C ILE A 57 15.99 -1.22 8.64
N GLN A 58 16.19 -2.17 9.56
CA GLN A 58 15.60 -2.11 10.89
C GLN A 58 16.10 -0.90 11.70
N LYS A 59 17.39 -0.55 11.58
CA LYS A 59 17.98 0.62 12.23
C LYS A 59 17.47 1.92 11.61
N ILE A 60 17.26 1.94 10.29
CA ILE A 60 16.62 3.08 9.59
C ILE A 60 15.23 3.34 10.19
N ILE A 61 14.41 2.30 10.36
CA ILE A 61 13.06 2.41 10.93
C ILE A 61 13.13 2.87 12.40
N ALA A 62 13.87 2.15 13.24
CA ALA A 62 13.84 2.36 14.68
C ALA A 62 14.50 3.68 15.11
N THR A 63 15.60 4.08 14.46
CA THR A 63 16.42 5.21 14.91
C THR A 63 16.16 6.48 14.09
N TYR A 64 15.87 6.38 12.79
CA TYR A 64 15.85 7.55 11.91
C TYR A 64 14.46 7.98 11.44
N LEU A 65 13.50 7.04 11.35
CA LEU A 65 12.13 7.31 10.93
C LEU A 65 11.15 7.33 12.12
N GLY A 66 11.22 6.33 13.00
CA GLY A 66 10.25 6.14 14.08
C GLY A 66 8.89 5.61 13.61
N TYR A 67 8.72 5.31 12.32
CA TYR A 67 7.48 4.78 11.74
C TYR A 67 7.74 3.81 10.58
N GLY A 68 6.70 3.10 10.17
CA GLY A 68 6.74 2.16 9.05
C GLY A 68 7.20 0.75 9.43
N LYS A 69 7.08 -0.19 8.50
CA LYS A 69 7.41 -1.61 8.71
C LYS A 69 8.57 -2.05 7.80
N TYR A 70 9.26 -3.11 8.22
CA TYR A 70 10.40 -3.65 7.47
C TYR A 70 10.04 -4.01 6.02
N LEU A 71 8.95 -4.77 5.81
CA LEU A 71 8.54 -5.20 4.48
C LEU A 71 8.19 -4.03 3.55
N SER A 72 7.49 -3.02 4.06
CA SER A 72 7.10 -1.85 3.26
C SER A 72 8.30 -0.98 2.90
N LEU A 73 9.25 -0.77 3.83
CA LEU A 73 10.48 -0.03 3.55
C LEU A 73 11.41 -0.80 2.60
N LYS A 74 11.53 -2.12 2.76
CA LYS A 74 12.28 -2.98 1.84
C LYS A 74 11.71 -2.93 0.42
N ALA A 75 10.38 -2.94 0.28
CA ALA A 75 9.72 -2.82 -1.01
C ALA A 75 9.99 -1.46 -1.67
N LEU A 76 10.01 -0.37 -0.90
CA LEU A 76 10.40 0.96 -1.39
C LEU A 76 11.85 0.94 -1.91
N ILE A 77 12.79 0.44 -1.11
CA ILE A 77 14.22 0.38 -1.48
C ILE A 77 14.43 -0.44 -2.75
N ASN A 78 13.75 -1.58 -2.91
CA ASN A 78 13.84 -2.38 -4.14
C ASN A 78 13.35 -1.61 -5.37
N LYS A 79 12.22 -0.89 -5.26
CA LYS A 79 11.74 -0.02 -6.34
C LYS A 79 12.72 1.10 -6.69
N LEU A 80 13.40 1.66 -5.68
CA LEU A 80 14.43 2.68 -5.90
C LEU A 80 15.63 2.13 -6.67
N LYS A 81 16.00 0.86 -6.43
CA LYS A 81 17.09 0.19 -7.17
C LYS A 81 16.71 -0.12 -8.61
N GLU A 82 15.46 -0.53 -8.86
CA GLU A 82 14.97 -0.86 -10.21
C GLU A 82 14.83 0.38 -11.10
N ALA A 83 14.72 1.57 -10.50
CA ALA A 83 14.57 2.84 -11.21
C ALA A 83 15.91 3.51 -11.59
N LEU A 84 17.04 2.90 -11.24
CA LEU A 84 18.40 3.41 -11.40
C LEU A 84 19.17 2.51 -12.39
#